data_AF-A0A2D8U545-F1
#
_entry.id   AF-A0A2D8U545-F1
#
_cell.length_a   1.000
_cell.length_b   1.000
_cell.length_c   1.000
_cell.angle_alpha   90.00
_cell.angle_beta   90.00
_cell.angle_gamma   90.00
#
_symmetry.space_group_name_H-M   'P 1'
#
loop_
_entity.id
_entity.type
_entity.pdbx_description
1 polymer ?
#
loop_
_entity_poly.entity_id
_entity_poly.type
_entity_poly.pdbx_seq_one_letter_code
_entity_poly.pdbx_strand_id
1 'polypeptide(L)'
;MEGIEGDYNWFRANKRDMDPGRAVSLFSHERIIALKKEGHPIEIGSSGENLTVEGIPWDDLNVGTRLQAGPVLLELSEPCAPCGKISGSFIEGRFSRIDHAKEIGWSRWVARVIEPGVLEVGDWIRIQNA
;
A
#
# COMPACT_ATOMS: atom_id res chain seq x y z
N MET A 1 -3.82 -15.24 9.21
CA MET A 1 -4.40 -13.90 9.34
C MET A 1 -4.70 -13.40 7.93
N GLU A 2 -5.98 -13.21 7.62
CA GLU A 2 -6.51 -13.40 6.26
C GLU A 2 -6.45 -12.18 5.34
N GLY A 3 -6.05 -11.01 5.80
CA GLY A 3 -6.14 -9.77 5.03
C GLY A 3 -7.45 -9.05 5.33
N ILE A 4 -7.98 -8.29 4.38
CA ILE A 4 -9.27 -7.59 4.55
C ILE A 4 -10.41 -8.53 4.17
N GLU A 5 -11.47 -8.52 4.98
CA GLU A 5 -12.68 -9.31 4.69
C GLU A 5 -13.27 -8.95 3.32
N GLY A 6 -13.53 -9.95 2.48
CA GLY A 6 -14.04 -9.76 1.12
C GLY A 6 -12.98 -9.39 0.08
N ASP A 7 -11.73 -9.09 0.47
CA ASP A 7 -10.64 -8.85 -0.49
C ASP A 7 -10.03 -10.17 -1.00
N TYR A 8 -9.67 -10.19 -2.28
CA TYR A 8 -8.97 -11.32 -2.88
C TYR A 8 -7.72 -10.87 -3.63
N ASN A 9 -6.56 -11.15 -3.03
CA ASN A 9 -5.27 -10.97 -3.67
C ASN A 9 -4.81 -12.24 -4.40
N TRP A 10 -5.11 -12.32 -5.70
CA TRP A 10 -4.71 -13.46 -6.54
C TRP A 10 -3.22 -13.78 -6.49
N PHE A 11 -2.35 -12.77 -6.47
CA PHE A 11 -0.90 -12.97 -6.46
C PHE A 11 -0.45 -13.58 -5.13
N ARG A 12 -0.99 -13.09 -4.01
CA ARG A 12 -0.75 -13.66 -2.69
C ARG A 12 -1.18 -15.13 -2.63
N ALA A 13 -2.37 -15.45 -3.12
CA ALA A 13 -2.91 -16.81 -3.10
C ALA A 13 -2.17 -17.79 -4.02
N ASN A 14 -1.81 -17.37 -5.24
CA ASN A 14 -1.31 -18.31 -6.27
C ASN A 14 0.22 -18.28 -6.44
N LYS A 15 0.91 -17.26 -5.91
CA LYS A 15 2.35 -17.06 -6.11
C LYS A 15 3.13 -16.87 -4.82
N ARG A 16 2.46 -16.69 -3.69
CA ARG A 16 3.10 -16.41 -2.39
C ARG A 16 2.55 -17.28 -1.26
N ASP A 17 1.88 -18.40 -1.56
CA ASP A 17 1.40 -19.35 -0.53
C ASP A 17 0.64 -18.66 0.62
N MET A 18 -0.27 -17.75 0.27
CA MET A 18 -1.07 -16.99 1.24
C MET A 18 -0.26 -16.12 2.22
N ASP A 19 0.98 -15.76 1.88
CA ASP A 19 1.96 -15.04 2.73
C ASP A 19 1.29 -13.95 3.59
N PRO A 20 1.30 -14.09 4.93
CA PRO A 20 0.71 -13.11 5.84
C PRO A 20 1.39 -11.74 5.76
N GLY A 21 2.64 -11.67 5.28
CA GLY A 21 3.36 -10.44 4.98
C GLY A 21 2.64 -9.55 3.96
N ARG A 22 1.77 -10.11 3.12
CA ARG A 22 1.08 -9.39 2.04
C ARG A 22 -0.42 -9.24 2.28
N ALA A 23 -0.83 -9.22 3.54
CA ALA A 23 -2.24 -9.23 3.95
C ALA A 23 -2.98 -7.93 3.60
N VAL A 24 -2.28 -6.79 3.71
CA VAL A 24 -2.83 -5.45 3.41
C VAL A 24 -1.85 -4.72 2.50
N SER A 25 -2.36 -3.96 1.54
CA SER A 25 -1.56 -3.03 0.73
C SER A 25 -1.96 -1.58 1.01
N LEU A 26 -0.96 -0.71 1.12
CA LEU A 26 -1.12 0.70 1.47
C LEU A 26 -0.50 1.61 0.42
N PHE A 27 -1.10 2.77 0.20
CA PHE A 27 -0.50 3.84 -0.59
C PHE A 27 -0.70 5.23 0.01
N SER A 28 0.24 6.14 -0.26
CA SER A 28 0.17 7.53 0.20
C SER A 28 -0.72 8.37 -0.71
N HIS A 29 -1.63 9.11 -0.10
CA HIS A 29 -2.46 10.10 -0.78
C HIS A 29 -1.60 11.20 -1.41
N GLU A 30 -0.54 11.63 -0.74
CA GLU A 30 0.42 12.61 -1.24
C GLU A 30 1.15 12.12 -2.50
N ARG A 31 1.52 10.84 -2.56
CA ARG A 31 2.10 10.21 -3.76
C ARG A 31 1.10 10.16 -4.90
N ILE A 32 -0.16 9.82 -4.64
CA ILE A 32 -1.23 9.88 -5.64
C ILE A 32 -1.40 11.31 -6.18
N ILE A 33 -1.43 12.33 -5.32
CA ILE A 33 -1.49 13.74 -5.74
C ILE A 33 -0.28 14.13 -6.59
N ALA A 34 0.93 13.72 -6.21
CA ALA A 34 2.13 14.02 -6.97
C ALA A 34 2.09 13.38 -8.37
N LEU A 35 1.66 12.12 -8.48
CA LEU A 35 1.48 11.43 -9.75
C LEU A 35 0.38 12.07 -10.62
N LYS A 36 -0.71 12.55 -10.01
CA LYS A 36 -1.73 13.35 -10.73
C LYS A 36 -1.13 14.64 -11.29
N LYS A 37 -0.26 15.33 -10.54
CA LYS A 37 0.45 16.54 -11.02
C LYS A 37 1.40 16.24 -12.17
N GLU A 38 1.95 15.02 -12.23
CA GLU A 38 2.71 14.51 -13.39
C GLU A 38 1.80 14.12 -14.57
N GLY A 39 0.48 14.22 -14.42
CA GLY A 39 -0.54 13.95 -15.43
C GLY A 39 -1.08 12.52 -15.43
N HIS A 40 -0.62 11.64 -14.53
CA HIS A 40 -1.11 10.27 -14.47
C HIS A 40 -2.60 10.24 -14.08
N PRO A 41 -3.45 9.45 -14.77
CA PRO A 41 -4.87 9.30 -14.44
C PRO A 41 -5.10 8.37 -13.24
N ILE A 42 -4.19 8.42 -12.26
CA ILE A 42 -4.26 7.60 -11.05
C ILE A 42 -5.30 8.19 -10.11
N GLU A 43 -6.14 7.34 -9.54
CA GLU A 43 -7.16 7.70 -8.57
C GLU A 43 -6.96 6.88 -7.29
N ILE A 44 -7.62 7.29 -6.21
CA ILE A 44 -7.67 6.49 -4.98
C ILE A 44 -8.22 5.09 -5.30
N GLY A 45 -7.50 4.05 -4.90
CA GLY A 45 -7.80 2.64 -5.16
C GLY A 45 -7.41 2.15 -6.55
N SER A 46 -7.07 3.03 -7.51
CA SER A 46 -6.84 2.61 -8.90
C SER A 46 -5.51 1.87 -9.08
N SER A 47 -4.59 1.98 -8.10
CA SER A 47 -3.36 1.18 -8.07
C SER A 47 -3.56 -0.18 -7.38
N GLY A 48 -4.77 -0.47 -6.88
CA GLY A 48 -5.13 -1.72 -6.21
C GLY A 48 -4.60 -1.81 -4.78
N GLU A 49 -4.36 -0.66 -4.14
CA GLU A 49 -4.16 -0.55 -2.71
C GLU A 49 -5.47 -0.80 -1.94
N ASN A 50 -5.35 -1.37 -0.74
CA ASN A 50 -6.49 -1.52 0.15
C ASN A 50 -6.73 -0.25 0.98
N LEU A 51 -5.65 0.35 1.48
CA LEU A 51 -5.69 1.56 2.30
C LEU A 51 -4.97 2.69 1.57
N THR A 52 -5.67 3.79 1.33
CA THR A 52 -5.02 5.08 1.03
C THR A 52 -4.89 5.84 2.34
N VAL A 53 -3.67 6.30 2.64
CA VAL A 53 -3.34 6.96 3.91
C VAL A 53 -2.72 8.32 3.65
N GLU A 54 -2.85 9.22 4.62
CA GLU A 54 -2.32 10.58 4.57
C GLU A 54 -1.57 10.92 5.86
N GLY A 55 -0.67 11.90 5.79
CA GLY A 55 0.05 12.44 6.95
C GLY A 55 1.17 11.55 7.50
N ILE A 56 1.49 10.44 6.84
CA ILE A 56 2.62 9.57 7.19
C ILE A 56 3.87 10.04 6.44
N PRO A 57 5.03 10.21 7.11
CA PRO A 57 6.29 10.51 6.42
C PRO A 57 6.72 9.29 5.61
N TRP A 58 6.24 9.23 4.37
CA TRP A 58 6.31 8.04 3.51
C TRP A 58 7.74 7.60 3.21
N ASP A 59 8.67 8.57 3.15
CA ASP A 59 10.09 8.35 2.88
C ASP A 59 10.84 7.74 4.07
N ASP A 60 10.26 7.79 5.27
CA ASP A 60 10.85 7.19 6.49
C ASP A 60 10.41 5.73 6.70
N LEU A 61 9.51 5.22 5.84
CA LEU A 61 8.98 3.86 5.95
C LEU A 61 10.02 2.82 5.52
N ASN A 62 10.14 1.77 6.34
CA ASN A 62 11.06 0.66 6.13
C ASN A 62 10.36 -0.67 6.43
N VAL A 63 10.97 -1.78 6.01
CA VAL A 63 10.55 -3.11 6.45
C VAL A 63 10.63 -3.17 7.99
N GLY A 64 9.55 -3.63 8.62
CA GLY A 64 9.41 -3.68 10.07
C GLY A 64 8.81 -2.41 10.69
N THR A 65 8.60 -1.32 9.93
CA THR A 65 7.85 -0.17 10.44
C THR A 65 6.44 -0.61 10.85
N ARG A 66 6.03 -0.23 12.06
CA ARG A 66 4.68 -0.48 12.57
C ARG A 66 3.79 0.73 12.40
N LEU A 67 2.60 0.51 11.87
CA LEU A 67 1.58 1.52 11.65
C LEU A 67 0.37 1.17 12.50
N GLN A 68 0.05 2.04 13.45
CA GLN A 68 -1.22 1.95 14.18
C GLN A 68 -2.26 2.74 13.39
N ALA A 69 -3.27 2.05 12.88
CA ALA A 69 -4.44 2.63 12.21
C ALA A 69 -5.68 2.29 13.03
N GLY A 70 -6.30 3.27 13.70
CA GLY A 70 -7.40 3.00 14.62
C GLY A 70 -7.09 1.82 15.57
N PRO A 71 -7.92 0.77 15.64
CA PRO A 71 -7.68 -0.43 16.45
C PRO A 71 -6.76 -1.48 15.78
N VAL A 72 -6.32 -1.26 14.54
CA VAL A 72 -5.50 -2.20 13.76
C VAL A 72 -4.03 -1.85 13.84
N LEU A 73 -3.19 -2.84 14.16
CA LEU A 73 -1.74 -2.72 14.07
C LEU A 73 -1.22 -3.46 12.84
N LEU A 74 -0.53 -2.72 11.97
CA LEU A 74 0.10 -3.24 10.76
C LEU A 74 1.62 -3.20 10.90
N GLU A 75 2.32 -4.14 10.28
CA GLU A 75 3.79 -4.12 10.16
C GLU A 75 4.18 -4.28 8.69
N LEU A 76 4.95 -3.32 8.17
CA LEU A 76 5.38 -3.31 6.77
C LEU A 76 6.35 -4.47 6.50
N SER A 77 6.11 -5.21 5.42
CA SER A 77 6.89 -6.42 5.10
C SER A 77 7.82 -6.22 3.90
N GLU A 78 7.38 -5.52 2.86
CA GLU A 78 8.17 -5.20 1.67
C GLU A 78 7.50 -4.08 0.84
N PRO A 79 8.26 -3.35 0.02
CA PRO A 79 7.71 -2.54 -1.06
C PRO A 79 6.89 -3.39 -2.04
N CYS A 80 5.74 -2.88 -2.47
CA CYS A 80 4.88 -3.59 -3.41
C CYS A 80 5.31 -3.31 -4.86
N ALA A 81 5.91 -4.31 -5.51
CA ALA A 81 6.27 -4.22 -6.92
C ALA A 81 5.03 -3.94 -7.81
N PRO A 82 5.08 -2.95 -8.71
CA PRO A 82 3.98 -2.67 -9.62
C PRO A 82 3.88 -3.73 -10.73
N CYS A 83 2.69 -3.92 -11.28
CA CYS A 83 2.45 -4.90 -12.36
C CYS A 83 1.50 -4.32 -13.41
N GLY A 84 1.41 -4.95 -14.59
CA GLY A 84 0.60 -4.44 -15.71
C GLY A 84 -0.88 -4.22 -15.41
N LYS A 85 -1.43 -4.82 -14.34
CA LYS A 85 -2.82 -4.61 -13.91
C LYS A 85 -3.14 -3.15 -13.56
N ILE A 86 -2.13 -2.38 -13.13
CA ILE A 86 -2.33 -0.97 -12.76
C ILE A 86 -2.01 -0.01 -13.90
N SER A 87 -1.70 -0.50 -15.10
CA SER A 87 -1.29 0.32 -16.26
C SER A 87 -2.28 1.45 -16.57
N GLY A 88 -3.59 1.22 -16.41
CA GLY A 88 -4.63 2.23 -16.62
C GLY A 88 -4.52 3.46 -15.70
N SER A 89 -3.79 3.35 -14.58
CA SER A 89 -3.52 4.47 -13.67
C SER A 89 -2.39 5.38 -14.14
N PHE A 90 -1.69 5.04 -15.21
CA PHE A 90 -0.49 5.76 -15.65
C PHE A 90 -0.59 6.17 -17.11
N ILE A 91 -0.25 7.43 -17.43
CA ILE A 91 -0.07 7.88 -18.82
C ILE A 91 0.81 6.87 -19.58
N GLU A 92 0.34 6.46 -20.76
CA GLU A 92 1.02 5.51 -21.64
C GLU A 92 1.33 4.16 -20.97
N GLY A 93 0.59 3.80 -19.90
CA GLY A 93 0.82 2.56 -19.18
C GLY A 93 2.14 2.52 -18.42
N ARG A 94 2.75 3.67 -18.08
CA ARG A 94 4.05 3.76 -17.37
C ARG A 94 3.98 3.37 -15.89
N PHE A 95 3.42 2.21 -15.57
CA PHE A 95 3.23 1.74 -14.18
C PHE A 95 4.53 1.51 -13.40
N SER A 96 5.68 1.34 -14.09
CA SER A 96 6.98 1.25 -13.40
C SER A 96 7.44 2.57 -12.78
N ARG A 97 6.68 3.66 -12.93
CA ARG A 97 6.94 4.95 -12.28
C ARG A 97 6.91 4.84 -10.76
N ILE A 98 6.12 3.93 -10.19
CA ILE A 98 6.06 3.67 -8.75
C ILE A 98 6.86 2.42 -8.33
N ASP A 99 7.85 2.03 -9.13
CA ASP A 99 8.72 0.90 -8.83
C ASP A 99 9.79 1.34 -7.83
N HIS A 100 9.80 0.74 -6.63
CA HIS A 100 10.77 1.06 -5.58
C HIS A 100 12.23 0.90 -6.02
N ALA A 101 12.51 -0.07 -6.90
CA ALA A 101 13.87 -0.32 -7.38
C ALA A 101 14.35 0.76 -8.36
N LYS A 102 13.43 1.53 -8.93
CA LYS A 102 13.74 2.67 -9.82
C LYS A 102 13.68 3.98 -9.05
N GLU A 103 12.71 4.11 -8.16
CA GLU A 103 12.42 5.32 -7.42
C GLU A 103 12.01 4.97 -5.98
N ILE A 104 13.02 4.95 -5.10
CA ILE A 104 12.86 4.72 -3.66
C ILE A 104 11.84 5.73 -3.11
N GLY A 105 10.92 5.27 -2.27
CA GLY A 105 9.88 6.12 -1.66
C GLY A 105 8.63 6.34 -2.52
N TRP A 106 8.56 5.81 -3.75
CA TRP A 106 7.39 5.99 -4.63
C TRP A 106 6.45 4.79 -4.72
N SER A 107 6.88 3.64 -4.23
CA SER A 107 6.07 2.43 -4.25
C SER A 107 4.97 2.44 -3.20
N ARG A 108 3.95 1.62 -3.45
CA ARG A 108 3.07 1.08 -2.43
C ARG A 108 3.86 0.22 -1.42
N TRP A 109 3.26 0.00 -0.26
CA TRP A 109 3.73 -0.97 0.72
C TRP A 109 2.76 -2.13 0.85
N VAL A 110 3.28 -3.31 1.20
CA VAL A 110 2.47 -4.40 1.73
C VAL A 110 2.83 -4.65 3.19
N ALA A 111 1.86 -5.10 3.96
CA ALA A 111 1.95 -5.26 5.39
C ALA A 111 1.26 -6.54 5.87
N ARG A 112 1.76 -7.06 6.99
CA ARG A 112 1.05 -8.05 7.81
C ARG A 112 0.17 -7.35 8.83
N VAL A 113 -0.93 -8.01 9.18
CA VAL A 113 -1.75 -7.62 10.34
C VAL A 113 -1.11 -8.23 11.59
N ILE A 114 -0.78 -7.39 12.57
CA ILE A 114 -0.27 -7.80 13.88
C ILE A 114 -1.43 -7.89 14.87
N GLU A 115 -2.23 -6.83 14.94
CA GLU A 115 -3.46 -6.78 15.76
C GLU A 115 -4.64 -6.52 14.83
N PRO A 116 -5.59 -7.47 14.70
CA PRO A 116 -6.78 -7.30 13.87
C PRO A 116 -7.81 -6.38 14.53
N GLY A 117 -8.64 -5.76 13.72
CA GLY A 117 -9.69 -4.83 14.14
C GLY A 117 -10.51 -4.35 12.95
N VAL A 118 -11.52 -3.53 13.23
CA VAL A 118 -12.34 -2.88 12.21
C VAL A 118 -11.78 -1.50 11.93
N LEU A 119 -11.61 -1.17 10.65
CA LEU A 119 -11.25 0.16 10.19
C LEU A 119 -12.42 0.81 9.47
N GLU A 120 -12.61 2.09 9.71
CA GLU A 120 -13.54 2.94 8.98
C GLU A 120 -12.80 4.04 8.24
N VAL A 121 -13.41 4.54 7.15
CA VAL A 121 -12.87 5.71 6.45
C VAL A 121 -12.86 6.91 7.40
N GLY A 122 -11.69 7.53 7.54
CA GLY A 122 -11.49 8.64 8.47
C GLY A 122 -10.78 8.24 9.77
N ASP A 123 -10.55 6.95 10.00
CA ASP A 123 -9.68 6.51 11.09
C ASP A 123 -8.27 7.08 10.93
N TRP A 124 -7.68 7.50 12.05
CA TRP A 124 -6.34 8.02 12.10
C TRP A 124 -5.31 6.90 11.88
N ILE A 125 -4.14 7.28 11.36
CA ILE A 125 -2.99 6.40 11.24
C ILE A 125 -1.72 7.12 11.70
N ARG A 126 -0.81 6.40 12.34
CA ARG A 126 0.51 6.91 12.74
C ARG A 126 1.57 5.81 12.75
N ILE A 127 2.83 6.22 12.62
CA ILE A 127 3.95 5.34 12.94
C ILE A 127 3.94 5.08 14.46
N GLN A 128 3.99 3.81 14.84
CA GLN A 128 4.17 3.40 16.22
C GLN A 128 5.66 3.48 16.53
N ASN A 129 6.05 4.47 17.34
CA ASN A 129 7.40 4.51 17.90
C ASN A 129 7.53 3.37 18.92
N ALA A 130 8.61 2.61 18.81
CA ALA A 130 8.98 1.58 19.79
C ALA A 130 9.37 2.21 21.14
#